data_AF-W2SI68-F1
#
_entry.id   AF-W2SI68-F1
#
_cell.length_a   1.000
_cell.length_b   1.000
_cell.length_c   1.000
_cell.angle_alpha   90.00
_cell.angle_beta   90.00
_cell.angle_gamma   90.00
#
_symmetry.space_group_name_H-M   'P 1'
#
loop_
_entity.id
_entity.type
_entity.pdbx_description
1 polymer ?
#
loop_
_entity_poly.entity_id
_entity_poly.type
_entity_poly.pdbx_seq_one_letter_code
_entity_poly.pdbx_strand_id
1 'polypeptide(L)'
;MRKEDEERETSSDLFICGFEKRPSEISKVSPARLAEWISKLKSILDQLSDQQKKHLFRIRSSPQYVEKLVDEIEAKKGLEGRYKGMAALMFEKQKESQEQIAKAAQELQLVVKSTKQLQKQLEEEISKKYDGRRVNIMGGITAALDRR
;
A
#
# COMPACT_ATOMS: atom_id res chain seq x y z
N MET A 1 23.77 -18.20 2.37
CA MET A 1 23.73 -19.27 3.39
C MET A 1 23.31 -20.60 2.77
N ARG A 2 22.03 -21.04 2.74
CA ARG A 2 21.70 -22.42 2.26
C ARG A 2 22.14 -22.75 0.81
N LYS A 3 21.88 -21.88 -0.16
CA LYS A 3 22.31 -22.11 -1.56
C LYS A 3 23.83 -22.13 -1.73
N GLU A 4 24.55 -21.30 -0.98
CA GLU A 4 26.02 -21.21 -1.07
C GLU A 4 26.70 -22.43 -0.46
N ASP A 5 26.08 -23.07 0.53
CA ASP A 5 26.57 -24.33 1.11
C ASP A 5 26.21 -25.54 0.23
N GLU A 6 25.11 -25.49 -0.54
CA GLU A 6 24.71 -26.53 -1.52
C GLU A 6 25.54 -26.48 -2.83
N GLU A 7 26.09 -25.32 -3.19
CA GLU A 7 26.89 -25.11 -4.40
C GLU A 7 28.40 -25.28 -4.17
N ARG A 8 28.85 -25.49 -2.93
CA ARG A 8 30.27 -25.63 -2.57
C ARG A 8 30.71 -27.09 -2.70
N GLU A 9 31.42 -27.41 -3.78
CA GLU A 9 32.02 -28.74 -3.95
C GLU A 9 33.11 -28.98 -2.89
N THR A 10 32.86 -29.90 -1.97
CA THR A 10 33.81 -30.37 -0.96
C THR A 10 34.57 -31.58 -1.51
N SER A 11 35.78 -31.86 -1.00
CA SER A 11 36.57 -33.03 -1.40
C SER A 11 35.77 -34.35 -1.34
N SER A 12 34.90 -34.48 -0.33
CA SER A 12 33.98 -35.61 -0.16
C SER A 12 33.02 -35.79 -1.34
N ASP A 13 32.57 -34.71 -1.99
CA ASP A 13 31.62 -34.75 -3.10
C ASP A 13 32.28 -35.30 -4.37
N LEU A 14 33.56 -35.00 -4.58
CA LEU A 14 34.38 -35.58 -5.64
C LEU A 14 34.60 -37.07 -5.44
N PHE A 15 34.83 -37.53 -4.19
CA PHE A 15 34.95 -38.94 -3.86
C PHE A 15 33.64 -39.72 -4.08
N ILE A 16 32.50 -39.13 -3.72
CA ILE A 16 31.17 -39.73 -3.89
C ILE A 16 30.80 -39.78 -5.38
N CYS A 17 30.93 -38.66 -6.11
CA CYS A 17 30.62 -38.61 -7.55
C CYS A 17 31.54 -39.52 -8.40
N GLY A 18 32.79 -39.71 -7.99
CA GLY A 18 33.74 -40.58 -8.69
C GLY A 18 33.38 -42.07 -8.68
N PHE A 19 32.57 -42.52 -7.71
CA PHE A 19 32.12 -43.91 -7.60
C PHE A 19 30.71 -44.15 -8.17
N GLU A 20 29.96 -43.09 -8.49
CA GLU A 20 28.62 -43.22 -9.05
C GLU A 20 28.66 -43.64 -10.53
N LYS A 21 28.17 -44.84 -10.83
CA LYS A 21 27.88 -45.27 -12.22
C LYS A 21 26.63 -44.57 -12.73
N ARG A 22 26.78 -43.32 -13.16
CA ARG A 22 25.70 -42.55 -13.79
C ARG A 22 25.65 -42.84 -15.30
N PRO A 23 24.47 -43.10 -15.89
CA PRO A 23 24.30 -43.16 -17.34
C PRO A 23 24.91 -41.93 -18.02
N SER A 24 25.56 -42.14 -19.17
CA SER A 24 26.38 -41.12 -19.85
C SER A 24 25.60 -39.86 -20.23
N GLU A 25 24.29 -40.00 -20.39
CA GLU A 25 23.33 -38.98 -20.77
C GLU A 25 23.07 -38.02 -19.61
N ILE A 26 23.00 -38.54 -18.38
CA ILE A 26 22.70 -37.77 -17.16
C ILE A 26 23.96 -37.09 -16.63
N SER A 27 25.14 -37.72 -16.81
CA SER A 27 26.43 -37.13 -16.45
C SER A 27 26.76 -35.85 -17.23
N LYS A 28 26.24 -35.70 -18.46
CA LYS A 28 26.45 -34.52 -19.32
C LYS A 28 25.52 -33.34 -19.02
N VAL A 29 24.57 -33.49 -18.10
CA VAL A 29 23.59 -32.44 -17.79
C VAL A 29 24.11 -31.60 -16.63
N SER A 30 24.50 -30.35 -16.94
CA SER A 30 24.90 -29.37 -15.93
C SER A 30 23.69 -28.74 -15.23
N PRO A 31 23.83 -28.25 -13.99
CA PRO A 31 22.76 -27.54 -13.29
C PRO A 31 22.28 -26.30 -14.05
N ALA A 32 23.19 -25.61 -14.76
CA ALA A 32 22.86 -24.49 -15.63
C ALA A 32 21.91 -24.90 -16.78
N ARG A 33 22.13 -26.07 -17.39
CA ARG A 33 21.26 -26.60 -18.45
C ARG A 33 19.88 -26.98 -17.92
N LEU A 34 19.80 -27.52 -16.71
CA LEU A 34 18.51 -27.79 -16.04
C LEU A 34 17.75 -26.50 -15.77
N ALA A 35 18.43 -25.44 -15.30
CA ALA A 35 17.81 -24.15 -15.07
C ALA A 35 17.24 -23.55 -16.37
N GLU A 36 17.97 -23.69 -17.48
CA GLU A 36 17.52 -23.24 -18.80
C GLU A 36 16.29 -24.02 -19.29
N TRP A 37 16.26 -25.34 -19.10
CA TRP A 37 15.10 -26.17 -19.43
C TRP A 37 13.88 -25.81 -18.58
N ILE A 38 14.05 -25.62 -17.28
CA ILE A 38 12.98 -25.19 -16.38
C ILE A 38 12.44 -23.82 -16.81
N SER A 39 13.32 -22.90 -17.19
CA SER A 39 12.92 -21.59 -17.72
C SER A 39 12.09 -21.71 -18.99
N LYS A 40 12.53 -22.53 -19.96
CA LYS A 40 11.79 -22.78 -21.21
C LYS A 40 10.44 -23.43 -20.96
N LEU A 41 10.38 -24.45 -20.09
CA LEU A 41 9.13 -25.10 -19.72
C LEU A 41 8.15 -24.14 -19.04
N LYS A 42 8.65 -23.29 -18.14
CA LYS A 42 7.82 -22.24 -17.51
C LYS A 42 7.30 -21.25 -18.54
N SER A 43 8.14 -20.80 -19.47
CA SER A 43 7.72 -19.89 -20.55
C SER A 43 6.62 -20.49 -21.42
N ILE A 44 6.74 -21.77 -21.80
CA ILE A 44 5.71 -22.49 -22.56
C ILE A 44 4.44 -22.66 -21.72
N LEU A 45 4.58 -23.02 -20.45
CA LEU A 45 3.46 -23.17 -19.54
C LEU A 45 2.70 -21.85 -19.38
N ASP A 46 3.40 -20.73 -19.24
CA ASP A 46 2.80 -19.40 -19.12
C ASP A 46 2.06 -19.02 -20.41
N GLN A 47 2.64 -19.32 -21.57
CA GLN A 47 1.98 -19.11 -22.86
C GLN A 47 0.68 -19.93 -22.98
N LEU A 48 0.65 -21.17 -22.49
CA LEU A 48 -0.54 -22.03 -22.51
C LEU A 48 -1.53 -21.73 -21.39
N SER A 49 -1.05 -21.19 -20.28
CA SER A 49 -1.81 -20.88 -19.05
C SER A 49 -2.27 -19.43 -18.97
N ASP A 50 -2.14 -18.70 -20.07
CA ASP A 50 -2.72 -17.39 -20.25
C ASP A 50 -4.23 -17.41 -19.90
N GLN A 51 -4.69 -16.38 -19.22
CA GLN A 51 -6.04 -16.31 -18.68
C GLN A 51 -7.10 -16.48 -19.78
N GLN A 52 -6.86 -15.89 -20.95
CA GLN A 52 -7.74 -16.06 -22.11
C GLN A 52 -7.83 -17.51 -22.55
N LYS A 53 -6.69 -18.22 -22.65
CA LYS A 53 -6.66 -19.63 -23.04
C LYS A 53 -7.33 -20.52 -22.00
N LYS A 54 -7.13 -20.24 -20.70
CA LYS A 54 -7.84 -20.92 -19.61
C LYS A 54 -9.36 -20.77 -19.73
N HIS A 55 -9.85 -19.57 -20.04
CA HIS A 55 -11.28 -19.35 -20.30
C HIS A 55 -11.75 -20.17 -21.52
N LEU A 56 -11.03 -20.12 -22.64
CA LEU A 56 -11.36 -20.88 -23.86
C LEU A 56 -11.39 -22.40 -23.61
N PHE A 57 -10.42 -22.94 -22.90
CA PHE A 57 -10.41 -24.36 -22.53
C PHE A 57 -11.60 -24.72 -21.65
N ARG A 58 -11.97 -23.85 -20.69
CA ARG A 58 -13.14 -24.06 -19.83
C ARG A 58 -14.45 -24.01 -20.61
N ILE A 59 -14.60 -23.03 -21.51
CA ILE A 59 -15.75 -22.91 -22.42
C ILE A 59 -15.91 -24.18 -23.26
N ARG A 60 -14.81 -24.72 -23.80
CA ARG A 60 -14.83 -25.98 -24.55
C ARG A 60 -15.19 -27.19 -23.67
N SER A 61 -14.68 -27.24 -22.44
CA SER A 61 -14.88 -28.39 -21.54
C SER A 61 -16.25 -28.46 -20.88
N SER A 62 -16.91 -27.32 -20.64
CA SER A 62 -18.18 -27.26 -19.94
C SER A 62 -19.02 -26.06 -20.40
N PRO A 63 -20.22 -26.29 -20.97
CA PRO A 63 -21.14 -25.22 -21.36
C PRO A 63 -21.60 -24.36 -20.18
N GLN A 64 -21.76 -24.96 -18.99
CA GLN A 64 -22.18 -24.27 -17.76
C GLN A 64 -21.18 -23.19 -17.31
N TYR A 65 -19.94 -23.26 -17.78
CA TYR A 65 -18.95 -22.23 -17.48
C TYR A 65 -19.29 -20.88 -18.12
N VAL A 66 -19.93 -20.91 -19.29
CA VAL A 66 -20.37 -19.69 -19.99
C VAL A 66 -21.47 -18.99 -19.21
N GLU A 67 -22.46 -19.74 -18.73
CA GLU A 67 -23.56 -19.20 -17.91
C GLU A 67 -23.03 -18.52 -16.64
N LYS A 68 -22.14 -19.20 -15.90
CA LYS A 68 -21.49 -18.62 -14.72
C LYS A 68 -20.70 -17.35 -15.05
N LEU A 69 -20.02 -17.31 -16.19
CA LEU A 69 -19.26 -16.14 -16.62
C LEU A 69 -20.20 -14.96 -16.93
N VAL A 70 -21.36 -15.23 -17.54
CA VAL A 70 -22.40 -14.23 -17.79
C VAL A 70 -22.94 -13.69 -16.46
N ASP A 71 -23.30 -14.56 -15.52
CA ASP A 71 -23.78 -14.16 -14.19
C ASP A 71 -22.76 -13.27 -13.45
N GLU A 72 -21.47 -13.65 -13.50
CA GLU A 72 -20.39 -12.85 -12.91
C GLU A 72 -20.25 -11.47 -13.55
N ILE A 73 -20.40 -11.38 -14.88
CA ILE A 73 -20.32 -10.12 -15.62
C ILE A 73 -21.54 -9.25 -15.30
N GLU A 74 -22.74 -9.82 -15.26
CA GLU A 74 -23.96 -9.12 -14.90
C GLU A 74 -23.92 -8.58 -13.46
N ALA A 75 -23.44 -9.39 -12.52
CA ALA A 75 -23.21 -8.95 -11.15
C ALA A 75 -22.22 -7.78 -11.08
N LYS A 76 -21.10 -7.84 -11.80
CA LYS A 76 -20.13 -6.72 -11.88
C LYS A 76 -20.72 -5.47 -12.53
N LYS A 77 -21.51 -5.63 -13.58
CA LYS A 77 -22.22 -4.53 -14.25
C LYS A 77 -23.24 -3.88 -13.31
N GLY A 78 -23.98 -4.66 -12.53
CA GLY A 78 -24.91 -4.15 -11.52
C GLY A 78 -24.22 -3.29 -10.45
N LEU A 79 -22.98 -3.61 -10.11
CA LEU A 79 -22.19 -2.83 -9.15
C LEU A 79 -21.65 -1.51 -9.73
N GLU A 80 -21.50 -1.39 -11.04
CA GLU A 80 -20.94 -0.20 -11.69
C GLU A 80 -21.72 1.07 -11.33
N GLY A 81 -23.05 1.03 -11.40
CA GLY A 81 -23.91 2.16 -11.06
C GLY A 81 -23.76 2.57 -9.60
N ARG A 82 -23.70 1.60 -8.70
CA ARG A 82 -23.48 1.84 -7.26
C ARG A 82 -22.12 2.49 -7.00
N TYR A 83 -21.06 2.01 -7.64
CA TYR A 83 -19.72 2.58 -7.48
C TYR A 83 -19.61 3.99 -8.04
N LYS A 84 -20.24 4.27 -9.19
CA LYS A 84 -20.32 5.64 -9.73
C LYS A 84 -21.06 6.58 -8.78
N GLY A 85 -22.20 6.14 -8.22
CA GLY A 85 -22.93 6.92 -7.21
C GLY A 85 -22.11 7.17 -5.95
N MET A 86 -21.41 6.14 -5.45
CA MET A 86 -20.52 6.26 -4.29
C MET A 86 -19.38 7.26 -4.56
N ALA A 87 -18.77 7.22 -5.75
CA ALA A 87 -17.70 8.14 -6.13
C ALA A 87 -18.17 9.60 -6.15
N ALA A 88 -19.36 9.86 -6.69
CA ALA A 88 -19.95 11.20 -6.69
C ALA A 88 -20.22 11.70 -5.26
N LEU A 89 -20.85 10.86 -4.42
CA LEU A 89 -21.12 11.21 -3.01
C LEU A 89 -19.84 11.46 -2.21
N MET A 90 -18.77 10.71 -2.48
CA MET A 90 -17.48 10.93 -1.83
C MET A 90 -16.86 12.28 -2.22
N PHE A 91 -16.99 12.68 -3.49
CA PHE A 91 -16.52 13.98 -3.95
C PHE A 91 -17.30 15.13 -3.30
N GLU A 92 -18.63 15.01 -3.20
CA GLU A 92 -19.47 15.99 -2.49
C GLU A 92 -19.09 16.10 -1.02
N LYS A 93 -18.99 14.97 -0.30
CA LYS A 93 -18.55 14.96 1.11
C LYS A 93 -17.16 15.52 1.30
N GLN A 94 -16.23 15.25 0.39
CA GLN A 94 -14.89 15.81 0.44
C GLN A 94 -14.94 17.34 0.34
N LYS A 95 -15.74 17.86 -0.60
CA LYS A 95 -15.91 19.30 -0.78
C LYS A 95 -16.55 19.95 0.46
N GLU A 96 -17.63 19.37 0.99
CA GLU A 96 -18.27 19.85 2.22
C GLU A 96 -17.29 19.87 3.40
N SER A 97 -16.49 18.81 3.57
CA SER A 97 -15.49 18.73 4.63
C SER A 97 -14.41 19.80 4.46
N GLN A 98 -13.94 20.06 3.23
CA GLN A 98 -12.98 21.13 2.95
C GLN A 98 -13.55 22.52 3.29
N GLU A 99 -14.81 22.77 2.95
CA GLU A 99 -15.49 24.02 3.29
C GLU A 99 -15.64 24.20 4.81
N GLN A 100 -15.97 23.12 5.54
CA GLN A 100 -16.04 23.14 7.00
C GLN A 100 -14.67 23.39 7.64
N ILE A 101 -13.61 22.75 7.15
CA ILE A 101 -12.23 22.99 7.60
C ILE A 101 -11.83 24.44 7.37
N ALA A 102 -12.15 25.01 6.20
CA ALA A 102 -11.85 26.40 5.90
C ALA A 102 -12.56 27.37 6.85
N LYS A 103 -13.85 27.15 7.13
CA LYS A 103 -14.63 27.95 8.10
C LYS A 103 -14.06 27.82 9.51
N ALA A 104 -13.83 26.59 9.99
CA ALA A 104 -13.26 26.35 11.31
C ALA A 104 -11.86 26.97 11.46
N ALA A 105 -11.03 26.93 10.43
CA ALA A 105 -9.72 27.58 10.43
C ALA A 105 -9.82 29.11 10.54
N GLN A 106 -10.80 29.73 9.86
CA GLN A 106 -11.05 31.17 9.99
C GLN A 106 -11.52 31.53 11.39
N GLU A 107 -12.48 30.79 11.95
CA GLU A 107 -12.97 30.99 13.32
C GLU A 107 -11.85 30.83 14.34
N LEU A 108 -11.03 29.78 14.20
CA LEU A 108 -9.87 29.55 15.06
C LEU A 108 -8.88 30.73 15.01
N GLN A 109 -8.62 31.29 13.83
CA GLN A 109 -7.77 32.47 13.70
C GLN A 109 -8.34 33.70 14.42
N LEU A 110 -9.67 33.91 14.37
CA LEU A 110 -10.32 35.00 15.08
C LEU A 110 -10.20 34.81 16.60
N VAL A 111 -10.47 33.61 17.11
CA VAL A 111 -10.33 33.27 18.53
C VAL A 111 -8.88 33.45 18.99
N VAL A 112 -7.90 32.96 18.24
CA VAL A 112 -6.47 33.14 18.55
C VAL A 112 -6.10 34.62 18.64
N LYS A 113 -6.59 35.45 17.71
CA LYS A 113 -6.34 36.90 17.74
C LYS A 113 -6.96 37.56 18.96
N SER A 114 -8.22 37.28 19.27
CA SER A 114 -8.91 37.87 20.41
C SER A 114 -8.30 37.41 21.75
N THR A 115 -7.92 36.13 21.87
CA THR A 115 -7.23 35.62 23.06
C THR A 115 -5.85 36.27 23.25
N LYS A 116 -5.08 36.50 22.17
CA LYS A 116 -3.79 37.22 22.27
C LYS A 116 -3.98 38.69 22.67
N GLN A 117 -5.04 39.35 22.20
CA GLN A 117 -5.38 40.71 22.62
C GLN A 117 -5.75 40.76 24.09
N LEU A 118 -6.62 39.84 24.53
CA LEU A 118 -7.04 39.74 25.93
C LEU A 118 -5.85 39.44 26.85
N GLN A 119 -4.94 38.54 26.45
CA GLN A 119 -3.72 38.25 27.19
C GLN A 119 -2.89 39.52 27.43
N LYS A 120 -2.66 40.33 26.39
CA LYS A 120 -1.91 41.58 26.50
C LYS A 120 -2.58 42.58 27.44
N GLN A 121 -3.90 42.75 27.31
CA GLN A 121 -4.66 43.64 28.20
C GLN A 121 -4.54 43.21 29.66
N LEU A 122 -4.60 41.91 29.93
CA LEU A 122 -4.46 41.35 31.27
C LEU A 122 -3.04 41.54 31.81
N GLU A 123 -2.00 41.31 30.99
CA GLU A 123 -0.60 41.56 31.35
C GLU A 123 -0.36 43.04 31.71
N GLU A 124 -0.94 43.97 30.95
CA GLU A 124 -0.89 45.42 31.22
C GLU A 124 -1.62 45.80 32.52
N GLU A 125 -2.81 45.26 32.76
CA GLU A 125 -3.55 45.52 34.00
C GLU A 125 -2.84 44.98 35.24
N ILE A 126 -2.26 43.78 35.16
CA ILE A 126 -1.47 43.21 36.26
C ILE A 126 -0.20 44.06 36.46
N SER A 127 0.50 44.44 35.39
CA SER A 127 1.68 45.30 35.48
C SER A 127 1.40 46.63 36.21
N LYS A 128 0.25 47.27 35.92
CA LYS A 128 -0.19 48.49 36.63
C LYS A 128 -0.43 48.27 38.12
N LYS A 129 -0.92 47.10 38.54
CA LYS A 129 -1.11 46.75 39.96
C LYS A 129 0.20 46.51 40.71
N TYR A 130 1.29 46.24 40.01
CA TYR A 130 2.61 45.94 40.58
C TYR A 130 3.67 46.94 40.12
N ASP A 131 3.38 48.25 40.23
CA ASP A 131 4.31 49.37 40.01
C ASP A 131 5.08 49.31 38.67
N GLY A 132 4.41 48.87 37.60
CA GLY A 132 4.99 48.84 36.25
C GLY A 132 6.02 47.73 36.02
N ARG A 133 6.09 46.72 36.89
CA ARG A 133 6.91 45.52 36.62
C ARG A 133 6.34 44.78 35.42
N ARG A 134 7.23 44.29 34.53
CA ARG A 134 6.82 43.51 33.35
C ARG A 134 6.26 42.16 33.78
N VAL A 135 5.07 41.81 33.29
CA VAL A 135 4.37 40.55 33.57
C VAL A 135 4.10 39.85 32.24
N ASN A 136 4.44 38.56 32.15
CA ASN A 136 4.10 37.70 31.01
C ASN A 136 3.28 36.51 31.54
N ILE A 137 2.11 36.26 30.95
CA ILE A 137 1.27 35.10 31.30
C ILE A 137 1.85 33.87 30.61
N MET A 138 2.26 32.89 31.42
CA MET A 138 2.83 31.62 30.97
C MET A 138 1.86 30.46 31.22
N GLY A 139 2.00 29.36 30.50
CA GLY A 139 1.33 28.08 30.78
C GLY A 139 0.40 27.62 29.65
N GLY A 140 -0.76 27.07 30.01
CA GLY A 140 -1.67 26.39 29.08
C GLY A 140 -2.14 27.26 27.91
N ILE A 141 -2.32 28.57 28.15
CA ILE A 141 -2.73 29.54 27.11
C ILE A 141 -1.61 29.72 26.08
N THR A 142 -0.36 29.87 26.52
CA THR A 142 0.81 29.98 25.62
C THR A 142 0.97 28.71 24.78
N ALA A 143 0.83 27.53 25.40
CA ALA A 143 0.91 26.25 24.70
C ALA A 143 -0.21 26.08 23.66
N ALA A 144 -1.43 26.56 23.93
CA ALA A 144 -2.56 26.51 23.01
C ALA A 144 -2.42 27.50 21.83
N LEU A 145 -1.70 28.61 22.03
CA LEU A 145 -1.47 29.63 21.00
C LEU A 145 -0.26 29.33 20.10
N ASP A 146 0.69 28.51 20.58
CA ASP A 146 1.93 28.14 19.88
C ASP A 146 1.83 26.82 19.10
N ARG A 147 0.91 25.91 19.46
CA ARG A 147 0.65 24.70 18.66
C ARG A 147 -0.06 25.06 17.36
N ARG A 148 0.72 25.42 16.35
CA ARG A 148 0.35 25.41 14.94
C ARG A 148 0.76 24.08 14.30
#